data_AF-A3IYG5-F1
#
_entry.id   AF-A3IYG5-F1
#
_cell.length_a   1.000
_cell.length_b   1.000
_cell.length_c   1.000
_cell.angle_alpha   90.00
_cell.angle_beta   90.00
_cell.angle_gamma   90.00
#
_symmetry.space_group_name_H-M   'P 1'
#
loop_
_entity.id
_entity.type
_entity.pdbx_description
1 polymer ?
#
loop_
_entity_poly.entity_id
_entity_poly.type
_entity_poly.pdbx_seq_one_letter_code
_entity_poly.pdbx_strand_id
1 'polypeptide(L)'
;MQFQKDDNFYGRFFAEIFLYLSKTNLTNDWHGVIIYPNRQVETDNIQRYQDMLTSGRVIRLYLDELENLNQTSVGLTTVQLITLPKGEAIDATRQLIQRVRNELTPDQKPEELLQLIETVLVYK
;
A
#
# COMPACT_ATOMS: atom_id res chain seq x y z
N MET A 1 4.28 0.26 7.04
CA MET A 1 5.22 0.55 5.93
C MET A 1 6.63 0.36 6.45
N GLN A 2 7.56 -0.08 5.60
CA GLN A 2 8.97 -0.28 5.98
C GLN A 2 9.89 0.43 5.01
N PHE A 3 10.60 1.45 5.49
CA PHE A 3 11.49 2.31 4.67
C PHE A 3 12.99 2.11 4.95
N GLN A 4 13.33 1.25 5.90
CA GLN A 4 14.71 0.92 6.27
C GLN A 4 14.86 -0.60 6.36
N LYS A 5 16.06 -1.14 6.11
CA LYS A 5 16.27 -2.59 6.27
C LYS A 5 16.19 -2.94 7.76
N ASP A 6 15.37 -3.95 8.09
CA ASP A 6 15.23 -4.48 9.45
C ASP A 6 14.99 -5.99 9.40
N ASP A 7 15.95 -6.75 9.91
CA ASP A 7 15.93 -8.20 9.88
C ASP A 7 14.90 -8.85 10.81
N ASN A 8 14.35 -8.07 11.75
CA ASN A 8 13.29 -8.49 12.66
C ASN A 8 11.91 -8.00 12.24
N PHE A 9 11.79 -7.31 11.09
CA PHE A 9 10.55 -6.70 10.64
C PHE A 9 9.39 -7.70 10.62
N TYR A 10 9.55 -8.84 9.93
CA TYR A 10 8.48 -9.83 9.80
C TYR A 10 8.08 -10.44 11.15
N GLY A 11 9.04 -10.64 12.06
CA GLY A 11 8.74 -11.11 13.40
C GLY A 11 7.82 -10.16 14.17
N ARG A 12 8.12 -8.85 14.14
CA ARG A 12 7.26 -7.83 14.76
C ARG A 12 5.91 -7.73 14.05
N PHE A 13 5.91 -7.69 12.72
CA PHE A 13 4.72 -7.57 11.90
C PHE A 13 3.68 -8.67 12.19
N PHE A 14 4.09 -9.94 12.16
CA PHE A 14 3.17 -11.05 12.43
C PHE A 14 2.77 -11.14 13.90
N ALA A 15 3.68 -10.86 14.83
CA ALA A 15 3.37 -10.83 16.26
C ALA A 15 2.28 -9.80 16.59
N GLU A 16 2.39 -8.59 16.03
CA GLU A 16 1.42 -7.52 16.25
C GLU A 16 0.05 -7.85 15.65
N ILE A 17 0.01 -8.41 14.43
CA ILE A 17 -1.25 -8.84 13.79
C ILE A 17 -1.95 -9.90 14.66
N PHE A 18 -1.25 -10.95 15.04
CA PHE A 18 -1.86 -12.05 15.79
C PHE A 18 -2.26 -11.63 17.20
N LEU A 19 -1.47 -10.75 17.84
CA LEU A 19 -1.83 -10.16 19.11
C LEU A 19 -3.09 -9.31 18.98
N TYR A 20 -3.20 -8.50 17.92
CA TYR A 20 -4.40 -7.72 17.65
C TYR A 20 -5.61 -8.63 17.46
N LEU A 21 -5.53 -9.63 16.59
CA LEU A 21 -6.63 -10.57 16.33
C LEU A 21 -7.08 -11.27 17.61
N SER A 22 -6.15 -11.74 18.46
CA SER A 22 -6.48 -12.38 19.74
C SER A 22 -7.23 -11.48 20.73
N LYS A 23 -7.13 -10.16 20.56
CA LYS A 23 -7.75 -9.15 21.42
C LYS A 23 -9.06 -8.60 20.86
N THR A 24 -9.53 -9.12 19.72
CA THR A 24 -10.74 -8.65 19.06
C THR A 24 -11.74 -9.77 18.87
N ASN A 25 -13.02 -9.41 18.74
CA ASN A 25 -14.10 -10.33 18.37
C ASN A 25 -14.31 -10.37 16.83
N LEU A 26 -13.33 -9.93 16.05
CA LEU A 26 -13.42 -9.93 14.59
C LEU A 26 -13.38 -11.37 14.07
N THR A 27 -14.31 -11.70 13.18
CA THR A 27 -14.40 -13.02 12.54
C THR A 27 -14.00 -12.98 11.06
N ASN A 28 -13.72 -11.79 10.53
CA ASN A 28 -13.34 -11.59 9.14
C ASN A 28 -11.94 -12.16 8.87
N ASP A 29 -11.73 -12.66 7.66
CA ASP A 29 -10.41 -13.13 7.25
C ASP A 29 -9.43 -11.96 7.12
N TRP A 30 -8.28 -12.06 7.78
CA TRP A 30 -7.30 -10.98 7.81
C TRP A 30 -6.37 -11.04 6.60
N HIS A 31 -6.01 -9.88 6.08
CA HIS A 31 -5.06 -9.71 5.00
C HIS A 31 -4.03 -8.63 5.37
N GLY A 32 -2.78 -8.86 5.02
CA GLY A 32 -1.69 -7.93 5.26
C GLY A 32 -1.22 -7.24 3.98
N VAL A 33 -0.90 -5.96 4.06
CA VAL A 33 -0.20 -5.23 3.00
C VAL A 33 1.05 -4.60 3.58
N ILE A 34 2.20 -4.88 2.96
CA ILE A 34 3.47 -4.26 3.31
C ILE A 34 3.92 -3.41 2.13
N ILE A 35 4.17 -2.13 2.41
CA ILE A 35 4.66 -1.17 1.44
C ILE A 35 6.15 -0.93 1.70
N TYR A 36 6.95 -1.19 0.67
CA TYR A 36 8.39 -0.94 0.60
C TYR A 36 8.70 0.14 -0.43
N PRO A 37 9.74 0.97 -0.24
CA PRO A 37 10.19 1.89 -1.28
C PRO A 37 10.76 1.13 -2.49
N ASN A 38 11.48 0.03 -2.26
CA ASN A 38 12.02 -0.87 -3.28
C ASN A 38 12.39 -2.22 -2.67
N ARG A 39 12.73 -3.21 -3.51
CA ARG A 39 13.10 -4.56 -3.06
C ARG A 39 14.35 -4.62 -2.18
N GLN A 40 15.29 -3.69 -2.31
CA GLN A 40 16.56 -3.73 -1.55
C GLN A 40 16.36 -3.46 -0.06
N VAL A 41 15.24 -2.83 0.31
CA VAL A 41 14.87 -2.55 1.70
C VAL A 41 14.25 -3.75 2.40
N GLU A 42 13.65 -4.68 1.64
CA GLU A 42 13.12 -5.93 2.20
C GLU A 42 14.27 -6.76 2.80
N THR A 43 14.00 -7.38 3.96
CA THR A 43 14.96 -8.31 4.55
C THR A 43 14.88 -9.67 3.87
N ASP A 44 16.03 -10.31 3.72
CA ASP A 44 16.14 -11.67 3.18
C ASP A 44 15.76 -12.73 4.23
N ASN A 45 15.57 -12.33 5.50
CA ASN A 45 15.20 -13.21 6.62
C ASN A 45 13.71 -13.57 6.61
N ILE A 46 13.25 -14.20 5.53
CA ILE A 46 11.84 -14.55 5.32
C ILE A 46 11.52 -16.01 5.64
N GLN A 47 12.53 -16.86 5.86
CA GLN A 47 12.38 -18.32 5.92
C GLN A 47 11.34 -18.79 6.94
N ARG A 48 11.25 -18.12 8.10
CA ARG A 48 10.30 -18.45 9.17
C ARG A 48 8.84 -18.11 8.83
N TYR A 49 8.64 -17.26 7.83
CA TYR A 49 7.35 -16.67 7.48
C TYR A 49 6.96 -16.98 6.03
N GLN A 50 7.73 -17.84 5.35
CA GLN A 50 7.63 -18.09 3.92
C GLN A 50 6.20 -18.48 3.51
N ASP A 51 5.59 -19.43 4.22
CA ASP A 51 4.24 -19.90 3.92
C ASP A 51 3.21 -18.77 3.92
N MET A 52 3.31 -17.85 4.88
CA MET A 52 2.43 -16.70 4.97
C MET A 52 2.64 -15.73 3.81
N LEU A 53 3.90 -15.51 3.43
CA LEU A 53 4.29 -14.60 2.36
C LEU A 53 4.00 -15.17 0.96
N THR A 54 3.95 -16.50 0.80
CA THR A 54 3.65 -17.16 -0.48
C THR A 54 2.17 -17.50 -0.64
N SER A 55 1.40 -17.58 0.44
CA SER A 55 -0.04 -17.91 0.40
C SER A 55 -0.94 -16.86 -0.26
N GLY A 56 -0.43 -15.65 -0.52
CA GLY A 56 -1.22 -14.51 -0.99
C GLY A 56 -1.94 -13.73 0.12
N ARG A 57 -1.87 -14.21 1.38
CA ARG A 57 -2.43 -13.53 2.56
C ARG A 57 -1.74 -12.19 2.87
N VAL A 58 -0.47 -12.09 2.51
CA VAL A 58 0.33 -10.86 2.64
C VAL A 58 0.80 -10.42 1.27
N ILE A 59 0.40 -9.22 0.88
CA ILE A 59 0.84 -8.59 -0.36
C ILE A 59 2.03 -7.67 -0.04
N ARG A 60 3.13 -7.88 -0.76
CA ARG A 60 4.30 -7.01 -0.73
C ARG A 60 4.23 -6.09 -1.93
N LEU A 61 4.10 -4.79 -1.68
CA LEU A 61 4.00 -3.75 -2.68
C LEU A 61 5.27 -2.90 -2.63
N TYR A 62 5.91 -2.74 -3.77
CA TYR A 62 7.14 -1.96 -3.93
C TYR A 62 6.81 -0.70 -4.73
N LEU A 63 7.11 0.46 -4.16
CA LEU A 63 6.71 1.75 -4.72
C LEU A 63 7.35 2.03 -6.08
N ASP A 64 8.62 1.64 -6.25
CA ASP A 64 9.37 1.74 -7.51
C ASP A 64 8.89 0.82 -8.63
N GLU A 65 8.02 -0.16 -8.31
CA GLU A 65 7.47 -1.11 -9.29
C GLU A 65 6.03 -0.81 -9.70
N LEU A 66 5.43 0.25 -9.14
CA LEU A 66 4.02 0.59 -9.37
C LEU A 66 3.72 0.95 -10.83
N GLU A 67 4.70 1.46 -11.57
CA GLU A 67 4.56 1.79 -12.99
C GLU A 67 4.25 0.56 -13.86
N ASN A 68 4.65 -0.63 -13.43
CA ASN A 68 4.45 -1.89 -14.16
C ASN A 68 3.12 -2.58 -13.84
N LEU A 69 2.38 -2.10 -12.85
CA LEU A 69 1.05 -2.62 -12.55
C LEU A 69 0.06 -1.97 -13.52
N ASN A 70 -0.78 -2.79 -14.18
CA ASN A 70 -1.91 -2.26 -14.95
C ASN A 70 -2.69 -1.30 -14.04
N GLN A 71 -2.60 0.01 -14.33
CA GLN A 71 -3.06 1.11 -13.48
C GLN A 71 -4.59 1.20 -13.41
N THR A 72 -5.30 0.07 -13.46
CA THR A 72 -6.76 -0.01 -13.42
C THR A 72 -7.29 0.40 -12.05
N SER A 73 -6.52 0.23 -10.98
CA SER A 73 -6.93 0.65 -9.63
C SER A 73 -6.62 2.12 -9.37
N VAL A 74 -7.69 2.88 -9.04
CA VAL A 74 -7.60 4.28 -8.59
C VAL A 74 -6.71 4.39 -7.34
N GLY A 75 -6.84 3.48 -6.37
CA GLY A 75 -6.04 3.50 -5.14
C GLY A 75 -4.55 3.27 -5.37
N LEU A 76 -4.17 2.37 -6.29
CA LEU A 76 -2.77 2.16 -6.64
C LEU A 76 -2.16 3.38 -7.34
N THR A 77 -2.95 4.03 -8.21
CA THR A 77 -2.56 5.26 -8.89
C THR A 77 -2.35 6.40 -7.88
N THR A 78 -3.17 6.47 -6.80
CA THR A 78 -2.95 7.42 -5.70
C THR A 78 -1.61 7.20 -5.01
N VAL A 79 -1.24 5.96 -4.69
CA VAL A 79 0.05 5.66 -4.05
C VAL A 79 1.22 5.97 -4.99
N GLN A 80 1.08 5.75 -6.30
CA GLN A 80 2.09 6.08 -7.30
C GLN A 80 2.44 7.58 -7.33
N LEU A 81 1.48 8.47 -7.01
CA LEU A 81 1.75 9.91 -6.95
C LEU A 81 2.89 10.27 -6.00
N ILE A 82 3.17 9.46 -4.97
CA ILE A 82 4.28 9.66 -4.02
C ILE A 82 5.64 9.57 -4.74
N THR A 83 5.75 8.69 -5.75
CA THR A 83 7.01 8.35 -6.43
C THR A 83 7.33 9.23 -7.63
N LEU A 84 6.31 9.82 -8.27
CA LEU A 84 6.51 10.60 -9.49
C LEU A 84 7.37 11.86 -9.26
N PRO A 85 8.02 12.43 -10.29
CA PRO A 85 8.56 13.78 -10.20
C PRO A 85 7.46 14.83 -9.98
N LYS A 86 7.76 15.98 -9.34
CA LYS A 86 6.74 17.02 -9.07
C LYS A 86 6.04 17.53 -10.34
N GLY A 87 6.78 17.68 -11.43
CA GLY A 87 6.23 18.16 -12.71
C GLY A 87 5.18 17.22 -13.30
N GLU A 88 5.43 15.92 -13.26
CA GLU A 88 4.52 14.89 -13.80
C GLU A 88 3.35 14.60 -12.85
N ALA A 89 3.54 14.78 -11.55
CA ALA A 89 2.54 14.51 -10.55
C ALA A 89 1.29 15.39 -10.68
N ILE A 90 1.43 16.65 -11.11
CA ILE A 90 0.28 17.56 -11.26
C ILE A 90 -0.70 17.04 -12.30
N ASP A 91 -0.20 16.62 -13.47
CA ASP A 91 -1.05 16.13 -14.55
C ASP A 91 -1.63 14.74 -14.21
N ALA A 92 -0.83 13.86 -13.59
CA ALA A 92 -1.30 12.58 -13.08
C ALA A 92 -2.41 12.76 -12.03
N THR A 93 -2.29 13.73 -11.12
CA THR A 93 -3.34 14.02 -10.12
C THR A 93 -4.63 14.51 -10.77
N ARG A 94 -4.57 15.39 -11.78
CA ARG A 94 -5.78 15.84 -12.48
C ARG A 94 -6.54 14.67 -13.10
N GLN A 95 -5.83 13.76 -13.77
CA GLN A 95 -6.43 12.56 -14.34
C GLN A 95 -7.00 11.66 -13.25
N LEU A 96 -6.28 11.48 -12.15
CA LEU A 96 -6.72 10.65 -11.03
C LEU A 96 -8.00 11.17 -10.38
N ILE A 97 -8.12 12.49 -10.14
CA ILE A 97 -9.34 13.09 -9.58
C ILE A 97 -10.56 12.80 -10.46
N GLN A 98 -10.40 12.85 -11.80
CA GLN A 98 -11.48 12.49 -12.73
C GLN A 98 -11.86 11.01 -12.60
N ARG A 99 -10.87 10.12 -12.50
CA ARG A 99 -11.11 8.68 -12.32
C ARG A 99 -11.81 8.38 -11.00
N VAL A 100 -11.39 8.98 -9.89
CA VAL A 100 -12.03 8.86 -8.57
C VAL A 100 -13.53 9.21 -8.66
N ARG A 101 -13.87 10.31 -9.33
CA ARG A 101 -15.25 10.78 -9.47
C ARG A 101 -16.11 9.92 -10.39
N ASN A 102 -15.51 9.31 -11.41
CA ASN A 102 -16.25 8.56 -12.44
C ASN A 102 -16.32 7.05 -12.15
N GLU A 103 -15.31 6.48 -11.51
CA GLU A 103 -15.16 5.02 -11.34
C GLU A 103 -15.61 4.53 -9.96
N LEU A 104 -15.62 5.39 -8.92
CA LEU A 104 -15.95 4.98 -7.56
C LEU A 104 -17.42 5.23 -7.22
N THR A 105 -18.01 4.27 -6.51
CA THR A 105 -19.34 4.41 -5.91
C THR A 105 -19.26 5.09 -4.55
N PRO A 106 -20.37 5.65 -4.02
CA PRO A 106 -20.39 6.25 -2.69
C PRO A 106 -19.87 5.34 -1.57
N ASP A 107 -20.13 4.03 -1.65
CA ASP A 107 -19.66 3.04 -0.68
C ASP A 107 -18.14 2.87 -0.66
N GLN A 108 -17.47 3.23 -1.76
CA GLN A 108 -16.00 3.23 -1.88
C GLN A 108 -15.36 4.52 -1.38
N LYS A 109 -16.17 5.44 -0.83
CA LYS A 109 -15.74 6.67 -0.15
C LYS A 109 -14.77 7.54 -0.97
N PRO A 110 -15.20 8.04 -2.15
CA PRO A 110 -14.36 8.85 -3.03
C PRO A 110 -13.75 10.08 -2.33
N GLU A 111 -14.47 10.70 -1.39
CA GLU A 111 -13.99 11.87 -0.65
C GLU A 111 -12.76 11.59 0.23
N GLU A 112 -12.70 10.41 0.89
CA GLU A 112 -11.52 10.02 1.67
C GLU A 112 -10.30 9.87 0.75
N LEU A 113 -10.50 9.36 -0.47
CA LEU A 113 -9.42 9.21 -1.45
C LEU A 113 -8.97 10.55 -2.05
N LEU A 114 -9.90 11.48 -2.29
CA LEU A 114 -9.56 12.85 -2.72
C LEU A 114 -8.73 13.58 -1.65
N GLN A 115 -9.08 13.43 -0.38
CA GLN A 115 -8.33 14.01 0.73
C GLN A 115 -6.91 13.42 0.83
N LEU A 116 -6.76 12.12 0.59
CA LEU A 116 -5.45 11.48 0.53
C LEU A 116 -4.61 12.02 -0.63
N ILE A 117 -5.20 12.19 -1.82
CA ILE A 117 -4.54 12.78 -2.99
C ILE A 117 -4.04 14.20 -2.68
N GLU A 118 -4.88 15.02 -2.05
CA GLU A 118 -4.51 16.37 -1.62
C GLU A 118 -3.33 16.34 -0.63
N THR A 119 -3.40 15.47 0.36
CA THR A 119 -2.34 15.29 1.37
C THR A 119 -1.02 14.92 0.70
N VAL A 120 -1.03 13.95 -0.22
CA VAL A 120 0.18 13.55 -0.96
C VAL A 120 0.79 14.72 -1.72
N LEU A 121 -0.04 15.59 -2.33
CA LEU A 121 0.46 16.77 -3.04
C LEU A 121 1.05 17.84 -2.11
N VAL A 122 0.46 18.07 -0.94
CA VAL A 122 0.94 19.07 0.02
C VAL A 122 2.31 18.69 0.58
N TYR A 123 2.54 17.40 0.84
CA TYR A 123 3.78 16.92 1.47
C TYR A 123 4.87 16.52 0.47
N LYS A 124 4.68 16.78 -0.82
CA LYS A 124 5.67 16.51 -1.86
C LYS A 124 6.57 17.70 -2.13
#